data_AF-A0A8T4BGD7-F1
#
_entry.id   AF-A0A8T4BGD7-F1
#
_cell.length_a   1.000
_cell.length_b   1.000
_cell.length_c   1.000
_cell.angle_alpha   90.00
_cell.angle_beta   90.00
_cell.angle_gamma   90.00
#
_symmetry.space_group_name_H-M   'P 1'
#
loop_
_entity.id
_entity.type
_entity.pdbx_description
1 polymer ?
#
loop_
_entity_poly.entity_id
_entity_poly.type
_entity_poly.pdbx_seq_one_letter_code
_entity_poly.pdbx_strand_id
1 'polypeptide(L)'
;MAMPARIAGPENFFQSILPRFTAQHFNDAPAIVPRVIFAYPSMRRDFKGVELAESVKNASFLSLWDTISTVVRDCAKGLEIAVDEPGDLFVKTEHGRPFARVRIQKQHVGIYLLPLYYFPEVLPEALLKKKSGKSTLKFQHGDVDILHELSTLLENCLAFIEYY
;
A
#
# COMPACT_ATOMS: atom_id res chain seq x y z
N MET A 1 -36.79 5.86 -42.07
CA MET A 1 -36.83 4.53 -41.41
C MET A 1 -35.53 4.38 -40.63
N ALA A 2 -35.64 4.29 -39.29
CA ALA A 2 -34.70 3.88 -38.23
C ALA A 2 -33.16 4.08 -38.31
N MET A 3 -32.62 4.65 -37.22
CA MET A 3 -31.22 4.63 -36.69
C MET A 3 -30.78 3.23 -36.17
N PRO A 4 -29.57 2.99 -35.57
CA PRO A 4 -28.44 3.88 -35.26
C PRO A 4 -27.00 3.35 -35.53
N ALA A 5 -26.05 4.23 -35.26
CA ALA A 5 -24.60 4.07 -35.15
C ALA A 5 -24.13 2.96 -34.17
N ARG A 6 -23.00 2.33 -34.51
CA ARG A 6 -22.21 1.48 -33.60
C ARG A 6 -21.03 2.25 -33.02
N ILE A 7 -20.98 2.28 -31.70
CA ILE A 7 -19.93 2.82 -30.85
C ILE A 7 -18.74 1.83 -30.88
N ALA A 8 -17.53 2.31 -31.16
CA ALA A 8 -16.30 1.54 -31.05
C ALA A 8 -15.87 1.44 -29.57
N GLY A 9 -15.63 0.22 -29.09
CA GLY A 9 -15.23 -0.06 -27.71
C GLY A 9 -13.76 0.27 -27.40
N PRO A 10 -13.40 0.33 -26.10
CA PRO A 10 -12.11 0.84 -25.63
C PRO A 10 -11.02 -0.24 -25.56
N GLU A 11 -10.83 -1.04 -26.62
CA GLU A 11 -9.87 -2.15 -26.59
C GLU A 11 -8.47 -1.83 -27.17
N ASN A 12 -8.21 -0.60 -27.61
CA ASN A 12 -6.99 -0.28 -28.36
C ASN A 12 -6.00 0.70 -27.70
N PHE A 13 -6.06 0.89 -26.38
CA PHE A 13 -5.12 1.82 -25.71
C PHE A 13 -3.97 1.16 -24.93
N PHE A 14 -4.00 -0.17 -24.72
CA PHE A 14 -3.04 -0.83 -23.82
C PHE A 14 -1.81 -1.49 -24.49
N GLN A 15 -1.65 -1.42 -25.81
CA GLN A 15 -0.54 -2.12 -26.49
C GLN A 15 0.74 -1.31 -26.75
N SER A 16 0.84 -0.04 -26.32
CA SER A 16 2.00 0.81 -26.69
C SER A 16 3.07 1.01 -25.60
N ILE A 17 2.96 0.41 -24.41
CA ILE A 17 3.91 0.67 -23.32
C ILE A 17 4.34 -0.61 -22.60
N LEU A 18 5.01 -1.53 -23.28
CA LEU A 18 5.83 -2.56 -22.63
C LEU A 18 7.09 -2.88 -23.47
N PRO A 19 8.30 -2.85 -22.92
CA PRO A 19 9.48 -3.33 -23.63
C PRO A 19 9.49 -4.86 -23.69
N ARG A 20 9.74 -5.40 -24.88
CA ARG A 20 9.97 -6.83 -25.13
C ARG A 20 11.26 -7.28 -24.43
N PHE A 21 11.17 -8.25 -23.53
CA PHE A 21 12.34 -9.01 -23.08
C PHE A 21 12.18 -10.48 -23.48
N THR A 22 13.10 -10.95 -24.32
CA THR A 22 13.25 -12.33 -24.78
C THR A 22 13.85 -13.20 -23.69
N ALA A 23 13.23 -14.35 -23.44
CA ALA A 23 13.67 -15.35 -22.48
C ALA A 23 14.68 -16.32 -23.13
N GLN A 24 15.90 -16.42 -22.60
CA GLN A 24 16.75 -17.59 -22.81
C GLN A 24 17.81 -17.72 -21.71
N HIS A 25 17.96 -18.96 -21.21
CA HIS A 25 18.72 -19.45 -20.05
C HIS A 25 17.95 -19.50 -18.72
N PHE A 26 16.99 -20.43 -18.69
CA PHE A 26 16.50 -21.12 -17.50
C PHE A 26 17.16 -22.50 -17.53
N ASN A 27 18.03 -22.84 -16.58
CA ASN A 27 18.21 -24.19 -16.05
C ASN A 27 19.20 -24.17 -14.88
N ASP A 28 18.81 -24.89 -13.82
CA ASP A 28 19.58 -25.29 -12.63
C ASP A 28 19.76 -24.30 -11.46
N ALA A 29 18.73 -24.19 -10.61
CA ALA A 29 18.83 -24.25 -9.12
C ALA A 29 17.45 -24.09 -8.44
N PRO A 30 17.13 -24.83 -7.36
CA PRO A 30 15.92 -24.63 -6.55
C PRO A 30 16.22 -23.77 -5.32
N ALA A 31 15.69 -22.55 -5.26
CA ALA A 31 15.51 -21.80 -4.01
C ALA A 31 14.76 -20.49 -4.28
N ILE A 32 13.66 -20.29 -3.53
CA ILE A 32 13.16 -19.02 -3.01
C ILE A 32 13.10 -17.89 -4.05
N VAL A 33 11.91 -17.70 -4.62
CA VAL A 33 11.59 -16.59 -5.54
C VAL A 33 11.82 -15.23 -4.86
N PRO A 34 12.58 -14.30 -5.46
CA PRO A 34 12.34 -12.88 -5.18
C PRO A 34 12.44 -12.11 -6.50
N ARG A 35 11.35 -12.07 -7.28
CA ARG A 35 11.42 -11.41 -8.58
C ARG A 35 10.14 -10.70 -9.02
N VAL A 36 9.43 -10.04 -8.09
CA VAL A 36 8.43 -9.03 -8.46
C VAL A 36 8.35 -7.91 -7.41
N ILE A 37 9.47 -7.22 -7.09
CA ILE A 37 9.42 -5.97 -6.30
C ILE A 37 10.47 -4.97 -6.81
N PHE A 38 10.52 -4.65 -8.11
CA PHE A 38 11.54 -3.70 -8.59
C PHE A 38 11.06 -2.82 -9.74
N ALA A 39 10.33 -1.75 -9.42
CA ALA A 39 10.07 -0.68 -10.39
C ALA A 39 10.29 0.76 -9.89
N TYR A 40 10.38 1.05 -8.58
CA TYR A 40 10.46 2.45 -8.11
C TYR A 40 11.44 2.69 -6.94
N PRO A 41 12.50 3.51 -7.12
CA PRO A 41 13.48 3.84 -6.07
C PRO A 41 12.89 4.53 -4.83
N SER A 42 11.81 5.31 -4.97
CA SER A 42 11.12 5.95 -3.84
C SER A 42 10.46 4.94 -2.91
N MET A 43 10.03 3.79 -3.44
CA MET A 43 9.36 2.69 -2.73
C MET A 43 10.35 1.83 -1.91
N ARG A 44 11.64 1.87 -2.26
CA ARG A 44 12.72 1.10 -1.61
C ARG A 44 12.90 1.44 -0.12
N ARG A 45 12.58 2.67 0.31
CA ARG A 45 12.70 3.07 1.73
C ARG A 45 11.53 2.60 2.58
N ASP A 46 10.33 2.55 1.99
CA ASP A 46 9.10 2.29 2.75
C ASP A 46 8.85 0.78 2.94
N PHE A 47 9.38 -0.07 2.06
CA PHE A 47 9.19 -1.53 2.12
C PHE A 47 10.46 -2.37 2.24
N LYS A 48 11.62 -1.76 2.52
CA LYS A 48 12.82 -2.54 2.84
C LYS A 48 12.52 -3.41 4.07
N GLY A 49 12.66 -4.73 3.88
CA GLY A 49 12.49 -5.77 4.87
C GLY A 49 13.65 -5.82 5.86
N VAL A 50 13.27 -6.09 7.11
CA VAL A 50 14.02 -6.71 8.21
C VAL A 50 15.53 -6.46 8.21
N GLU A 51 15.92 -5.26 8.62
CA GLU A 51 17.19 -5.07 9.32
C GLU A 51 16.80 -4.61 10.73
N LEU A 52 16.80 -5.57 11.65
CA LEU A 52 16.49 -5.41 13.08
C LEU A 52 17.48 -4.42 13.71
N ALA A 53 17.11 -3.15 13.85
CA ALA A 53 17.57 -2.23 14.90
C ALA A 53 17.01 -0.81 14.69
N GLU A 54 16.60 -0.16 15.79
CA GLU A 54 15.90 1.15 15.91
C GLU A 54 14.39 1.13 15.63
N SER A 55 13.64 0.27 16.35
CA SER A 55 12.23 -0.05 16.04
C SER A 55 11.20 1.04 16.41
N VAL A 56 11.52 2.04 17.21
CA VAL A 56 10.57 3.14 17.52
C VAL A 56 11.30 4.46 17.57
N LYS A 57 11.10 5.31 16.55
CA LYS A 57 11.77 6.63 16.49
C LYS A 57 11.26 7.61 17.54
N ASN A 58 10.07 7.39 18.08
CA ASN A 58 9.49 8.19 19.14
C ASN A 58 8.41 7.39 19.89
N ALA A 59 8.72 6.96 21.11
CA ALA A 59 7.82 6.14 21.93
C ALA A 59 6.52 6.85 22.32
N SER A 60 6.45 8.19 22.28
CA SER A 60 5.21 8.91 22.62
C SER A 60 4.06 8.54 21.70
N PHE A 61 4.35 8.12 20.46
CA PHE A 61 3.35 7.76 19.45
C PHE A 61 2.86 6.32 19.53
N LEU A 62 3.32 5.52 20.50
CA LEU A 62 2.92 4.11 20.61
C LEU A 62 1.41 3.92 20.75
N SER A 63 0.73 4.75 21.54
CA SER A 63 -0.74 4.66 21.70
C SER A 63 -1.49 4.97 20.40
N LEU A 64 -1.04 5.98 19.65
CA LEU A 64 -1.61 6.32 18.35
C LEU A 64 -1.34 5.22 17.32
N TRP A 65 -0.11 4.68 17.32
CA TRP A 65 0.26 3.55 16.47
C TRP A 65 -0.59 2.32 16.77
N ASP A 66 -0.84 2.01 18.03
CA ASP A 66 -1.65 0.86 18.45
C ASP A 66 -3.10 1.01 17.97
N THR A 67 -3.67 2.20 18.12
CA THR A 67 -5.03 2.52 17.62
C THR A 67 -5.12 2.35 16.11
N ILE A 68 -4.18 2.94 15.36
CA ILE A 68 -4.12 2.85 13.90
C ILE A 68 -3.90 1.40 13.45
N SER A 69 -2.98 0.69 14.11
CA SER A 69 -2.65 -0.68 13.77
C SER A 69 -3.81 -1.62 14.02
N THR A 70 -4.61 -1.38 15.06
CA THR A 70 -5.86 -2.10 15.32
C THR A 70 -6.84 -1.94 14.16
N VAL A 71 -7.08 -0.70 13.71
CA VAL A 71 -7.94 -0.42 12.54
C VAL A 71 -7.42 -1.13 11.29
N VAL A 72 -6.11 -1.07 11.03
CA VAL A 72 -5.51 -1.75 9.87
C VAL A 72 -5.69 -3.26 9.95
N ARG A 73 -5.49 -3.90 11.11
CA ARG A 73 -5.69 -5.34 11.30
C ARG A 73 -7.15 -5.73 11.10
N ASP A 74 -8.07 -4.93 11.61
CA ASP A 74 -9.50 -5.22 11.51
C ASP A 74 -9.99 -5.19 10.08
N CYS A 75 -9.51 -4.25 9.28
CA CYS A 75 -9.82 -4.18 7.85
C CYS A 75 -9.05 -5.25 7.06
N ALA A 76 -7.77 -5.47 7.35
CA ALA A 76 -6.90 -6.40 6.62
C ALA A 76 -7.10 -7.88 6.98
N LYS A 77 -8.29 -8.26 7.48
CA LYS A 77 -8.61 -9.67 7.76
C LYS A 77 -8.52 -10.48 6.47
N GLY A 78 -7.67 -11.51 6.47
CA GLY A 78 -7.39 -12.34 5.30
C GLY A 78 -6.09 -11.98 4.57
N LEU A 79 -5.41 -10.90 4.94
CA LEU A 79 -4.08 -10.56 4.41
C LEU A 79 -2.95 -11.11 5.30
N GLU A 80 -1.76 -11.24 4.72
CA GLU A 80 -0.56 -11.69 5.43
C GLU A 80 0.02 -10.54 6.28
N ILE A 81 0.11 -10.73 7.60
CA ILE A 81 0.88 -9.84 8.47
C ILE A 81 2.34 -10.28 8.44
N ALA A 82 3.17 -9.53 7.74
CA ALA A 82 4.59 -9.82 7.54
C ALA A 82 5.49 -9.30 8.66
N VAL A 83 5.11 -8.20 9.32
CA VAL A 83 5.78 -7.65 10.51
C VAL A 83 4.72 -7.20 11.49
N ASP A 84 4.89 -7.59 12.74
CA ASP A 84 4.03 -7.22 13.86
C ASP A 84 4.89 -6.92 15.09
N GLU A 85 5.51 -5.74 15.10
CA GLU A 85 6.31 -5.26 16.22
C GLU A 85 5.80 -3.90 16.69
N PRO A 86 5.89 -3.59 18.00
CA PRO A 86 5.53 -2.26 18.49
C PRO A 86 6.21 -1.14 17.70
N GLY A 87 5.40 -0.34 17.00
CA GLY A 87 5.86 0.76 16.16
C GLY A 87 6.16 0.44 14.69
N ASP A 88 6.04 -0.82 14.25
CA ASP A 88 6.13 -1.23 12.85
C ASP A 88 5.16 -2.40 12.56
N LEU A 89 4.07 -2.11 11.84
CA LEU A 89 3.14 -3.09 11.30
C LEU A 89 3.31 -3.14 9.78
N PHE A 90 3.48 -4.32 9.21
CA PHE A 90 3.57 -4.52 7.77
C PHE A 90 2.63 -5.62 7.29
N VAL A 91 1.77 -5.29 6.35
CA VAL A 91 0.76 -6.17 5.77
C VAL A 91 0.99 -6.33 4.28
N LYS A 92 0.88 -7.56 3.78
CA LYS A 92 0.99 -7.93 2.37
C LYS A 92 -0.25 -8.66 1.90
N THR A 93 -0.48 -8.63 0.60
CA THR A 93 -1.46 -9.47 -0.08
C THR A 93 -0.99 -10.94 -0.10
N GLU A 94 -1.90 -11.87 -0.37
CA GLU A 94 -1.58 -13.31 -0.51
C GLU A 94 -0.50 -13.59 -1.58
N HIS A 95 -0.41 -12.72 -2.59
CA HIS A 95 0.62 -12.78 -3.64
C HIS A 95 1.95 -12.14 -3.25
N GLY A 96 2.13 -11.78 -1.97
CA GLY A 96 3.34 -11.19 -1.42
C GLY A 96 3.55 -9.71 -1.79
N ARG A 97 2.54 -9.05 -2.39
CA ARG A 97 2.62 -7.62 -2.71
C ARG A 97 2.40 -6.79 -1.45
N PRO A 98 3.14 -5.67 -1.25
CA PRO A 98 2.88 -4.80 -0.11
C PRO A 98 1.49 -4.20 -0.16
N PHE A 99 0.72 -4.28 0.93
CA PHE A 99 -0.60 -3.64 1.03
C PHE A 99 -0.50 -2.36 1.86
N ALA A 100 -0.15 -2.52 3.15
CA ALA A 100 -0.10 -1.44 4.11
C ALA A 100 1.15 -1.55 4.99
N ARG A 101 1.76 -0.41 5.35
CA ARG A 101 2.76 -0.36 6.42
C ARG A 101 2.47 0.79 7.36
N VAL A 102 2.37 0.53 8.66
CA VAL A 102 2.19 1.54 9.70
C VAL A 102 3.48 1.62 10.51
N ARG A 103 4.10 2.80 10.54
CA ARG A 103 5.39 2.97 11.22
C ARG A 103 5.48 4.26 12.02
N ILE A 104 6.05 4.17 13.22
CA ILE A 104 6.37 5.35 14.02
C ILE A 104 7.57 6.08 13.44
N GLN A 105 7.37 7.36 13.12
CA GLN A 105 8.43 8.30 12.72
C GLN A 105 8.70 9.30 13.85
N LYS A 106 9.71 10.17 13.67
CA LYS A 106 10.13 11.12 14.72
C LYS A 106 8.99 12.04 15.21
N GLN A 107 8.06 12.41 14.32
CA GLN A 107 7.03 13.44 14.58
C GLN A 107 5.60 13.00 14.26
N HIS A 108 5.39 11.76 13.81
CA HIS A 108 4.09 11.26 13.38
C HIS A 108 4.09 9.72 13.31
N VAL A 109 2.90 9.14 13.24
CA VAL A 109 2.70 7.78 12.74
C VAL A 109 2.41 7.86 11.25
N GLY A 110 3.21 7.17 10.44
CA GLY A 110 3.05 7.12 9.00
C GLY A 110 2.32 5.84 8.58
N ILE A 111 1.29 5.97 7.75
CA ILE A 111 0.66 4.85 7.07
C ILE A 111 1.01 4.95 5.60
N TYR A 112 1.67 3.93 5.07
CA TYR A 112 1.86 3.74 3.65
C TYR A 112 0.79 2.77 3.13
N LEU A 113 0.08 3.14 2.06
CA LEU A 113 -0.89 2.28 1.37
C LEU A 113 -0.52 2.17 -0.10
N LEU A 114 -0.12 0.97 -0.55
CA LEU A 114 0.24 0.78 -1.95
C LEU A 114 -0.92 1.08 -2.93
N PRO A 115 -2.17 0.67 -2.66
CA PRO A 115 -3.29 0.94 -3.57
C PRO A 115 -3.46 2.44 -3.88
N LEU A 116 -3.19 3.31 -2.91
CA LEU A 116 -3.29 4.76 -3.05
C LEU A 116 -2.29 5.35 -4.07
N TYR A 117 -1.21 4.62 -4.38
CA TYR A 117 -0.28 5.02 -5.44
C TYR A 117 -0.90 4.89 -6.84
N TYR A 118 -1.71 3.85 -7.04
CA TYR A 118 -2.33 3.51 -8.33
C TYR A 118 -3.70 4.14 -8.48
N PHE A 119 -4.46 4.23 -7.39
CA PHE A 119 -5.83 4.71 -7.34
C PHE A 119 -5.94 5.87 -6.32
N PRO A 120 -5.34 7.05 -6.61
CA PRO A 120 -5.37 8.18 -5.68
C PRO A 120 -6.78 8.70 -5.34
N GLU A 121 -7.77 8.42 -6.19
CA GLU A 121 -9.18 8.80 -6.07
C GLU A 121 -9.93 8.08 -4.93
N VAL A 122 -9.38 6.97 -4.41
CA VAL A 122 -9.99 6.22 -3.30
C VAL A 122 -9.84 6.92 -1.95
N LEU A 123 -9.08 8.02 -1.91
CA LEU A 123 -8.81 8.81 -0.71
C LEU A 123 -10.00 9.69 -0.34
N PRO A 124 -10.61 9.48 0.84
CA PRO A 124 -11.66 10.37 1.35
C PRO A 124 -11.14 11.81 1.49
N GLU A 125 -12.00 12.79 1.17
CA GLU A 125 -11.63 14.21 1.22
C GLU A 125 -11.14 14.64 2.61
N ALA A 126 -11.73 14.08 3.67
CA ALA A 126 -11.34 14.33 5.05
C ALA A 126 -9.84 14.04 5.29
N LEU A 127 -9.31 12.99 4.67
CA LEU A 127 -7.91 12.56 4.83
C LEU A 127 -6.92 13.27 3.89
N LEU A 128 -7.38 14.14 2.98
CA LEU A 128 -6.49 14.85 2.05
C LEU A 128 -5.41 15.65 2.78
N LYS A 129 -5.76 16.29 3.90
CA LYS A 129 -4.81 17.06 4.72
C LYS A 129 -3.74 16.20 5.38
N LYS A 130 -3.95 14.89 5.48
CA LYS A 130 -2.99 13.92 6.04
C LYS A 130 -2.09 13.31 4.97
N LYS A 131 -2.44 13.45 3.69
CA LYS A 131 -1.64 12.92 2.58
C LYS A 131 -0.30 13.64 2.50
N SER A 132 0.75 12.83 2.38
CA SER A 132 2.11 13.29 2.14
C SER A 132 2.73 12.44 1.04
N GLY A 133 3.12 13.08 -0.06
CA GLY A 133 3.58 12.36 -1.24
C GLY A 133 2.46 11.59 -1.92
N LYS A 134 2.79 10.44 -2.52
CA LYS A 134 1.88 9.71 -3.41
C LYS A 134 0.93 8.76 -2.67
N SER A 135 1.43 8.08 -1.65
CA SER A 135 0.76 6.92 -1.02
C SER A 135 0.86 6.90 0.50
N THR A 136 1.35 7.98 1.12
CA THR A 136 1.59 8.03 2.56
C THR A 136 0.63 9.01 3.24
N LEU A 137 0.12 8.62 4.41
CA LEU A 137 -0.65 9.46 5.31
C LEU A 137 0.15 9.65 6.61
N LYS A 138 0.07 10.84 7.19
CA LYS A 138 0.77 11.20 8.43
C LYS A 138 -0.22 11.60 9.51
N PHE A 139 -0.18 10.92 10.65
CA PHE A 139 -1.07 11.14 11.78
C PHE A 139 -0.31 11.62 13.02
N GLN A 140 -0.94 12.51 13.78
CA GLN A 140 -0.47 13.02 15.06
C GLN A 140 -1.50 12.77 16.15
N HIS A 141 -1.15 13.00 17.43
CA HIS A 141 -2.04 12.74 18.56
C HIS A 141 -3.38 13.49 18.52
N GLY A 142 -3.46 14.63 17.83
CA GLY A 142 -4.72 15.37 17.66
C GLY A 142 -5.67 14.80 16.60
N ASP A 143 -5.26 13.75 15.90
CA ASP A 143 -5.99 13.22 14.73
C ASP A 143 -6.91 12.04 15.07
N VAL A 144 -7.18 11.80 16.35
CA VAL A 144 -8.01 10.66 16.79
C VAL A 144 -9.40 10.72 16.16
N ASP A 145 -9.97 11.93 16.06
CA ASP A 145 -11.31 12.12 15.50
C ASP A 145 -11.41 11.72 14.02
N ILE A 146 -10.32 11.77 13.26
CA ILE A 146 -10.34 11.43 11.82
C ILE A 146 -10.00 9.96 11.55
N LEU A 147 -9.72 9.16 12.59
CA LEU A 147 -9.37 7.75 12.43
C LEU A 147 -10.54 6.89 11.95
N HIS A 148 -11.79 7.32 12.11
CA HIS A 148 -12.94 6.59 11.54
C HIS A 148 -12.91 6.61 9.99
N GLU A 149 -12.42 7.70 9.39
CA GLU A 149 -12.25 7.81 7.93
C GLU A 149 -11.14 6.88 7.41
N LEU A 150 -10.21 6.48 8.27
CA LEU A 150 -9.15 5.54 7.90
C LEU A 150 -9.72 4.17 7.57
N SER A 151 -10.74 3.70 8.30
CA SER A 151 -11.42 2.44 7.99
C SER A 151 -12.03 2.47 6.60
N THR A 152 -12.77 3.53 6.27
CA THR A 152 -13.36 3.75 4.94
C THR A 152 -12.29 3.71 3.84
N LEU A 153 -11.15 4.39 4.07
CA LEU A 153 -10.04 4.36 3.12
C LEU A 153 -9.48 2.95 2.94
N LEU A 154 -9.29 2.20 4.03
CA LEU A 154 -8.74 0.84 3.97
C LEU A 154 -9.68 -0.11 3.23
N GLU A 155 -10.98 -0.03 3.49
CA GLU A 155 -12.00 -0.79 2.77
C GLU A 155 -11.99 -0.48 1.27
N ASN A 156 -11.93 0.80 0.91
CA ASN A 156 -11.79 1.21 -0.48
C ASN A 156 -10.51 0.60 -1.09
N CYS A 157 -9.38 0.69 -0.38
CA CYS A 157 -8.09 0.14 -0.83
C CYS A 157 -8.13 -1.40 -1.00
N LEU A 158 -8.84 -2.12 -0.13
CA LEU A 158 -9.00 -3.58 -0.21
C LEU A 158 -9.73 -3.98 -1.50
N ALA A 159 -10.75 -3.23 -1.91
CA ALA A 159 -11.49 -3.48 -3.15
C ALA A 159 -10.60 -3.42 -4.40
N PHE A 160 -9.43 -2.78 -4.33
CA PHE A 160 -8.48 -2.63 -5.44
C PHE A 160 -7.26 -3.57 -5.36
N ILE A 161 -7.19 -4.51 -4.40
CA ILE A 161 -6.02 -5.39 -4.21
C ILE A 161 -5.58 -6.14 -5.46
N GLU A 162 -6.53 -6.63 -6.26
CA GLU A 162 -6.26 -7.43 -7.46
C GLU A 162 -5.91 -6.59 -8.69
N TYR A 163 -5.93 -5.26 -8.58
CA TYR A 163 -5.86 -4.35 -9.73
C TYR A 163 -4.52 -3.59 -9.85
N TYR A 164 -3.54 -3.87 -8.97
CA TYR A 164 -2.19 -3.29 -9.04
C TYR A 164 -1.08 -4.33 -9.03
#